data_AF-A0A3A8I1N0-F1
#
_entry.id   AF-A0A3A8I1N0-F1
#
_cell.length_a   1.000
_cell.length_b   1.000
_cell.length_c   1.000
_cell.angle_alpha   90.00
_cell.angle_beta   90.00
_cell.angle_gamma   90.00
#
_symmetry.space_group_name_H-M   'P 1'
#
loop_
_entity.id
_entity.type
_entity.pdbx_description
1 polymer ?
#
loop_
_entity_poly.entity_id
_entity_poly.type
_entity_poly.pdbx_seq_one_letter_code
_entity_poly.pdbx_strand_id
1 'polypeptide(L)'
;MKPSPNSLWSDLLLLLAVVVLPLVLVLQAPGVTRSETVYFVNGLDVPVQIVAGDNRFDVPAEGRIKREIRQGLVDVDVSVKGAPLSHDTVYVTGDKDVRVYNVLGAAPLFTAAVHYTSSKNPRDSGVVPQPFAGATFQEFEDVDYTFTDPPQTLSTERKHGVITKTQLGVLPGGWKMTLRFLLARERVADAGRVAQALLRATPDAPELMEATSVAMLALEQSEGVLASTAVAREWRDAHPDDFNAHRYWARQMRRAGRNEEARAHYAKALSREPDSVLLAMMLARTEPGPQGTARLEALRRAHPESSLPRWGLAVRYTRERRWAEALVVLDAMEQDEPLYEVFLEAHVRVLAALGRREEALRRLSKRLLETENRSIDGADVLLYARLLGHSTRKGDSGDLEKLIARGMNGRDEDVLRTWLQASLGETEVRALPPDSAPNDPAVVAVRILTALAKGPEAAAPLYATATVASFSRVGTEAEILLAAEFERLGDSALAARALASSGLELSFEELRDAVHGARTVESLDTLDENEKAALHLVVARRLAASGANANADKAYALARQGARLPGPVATALARWPVPVASGSVVGVGTP
;
A
#
# COMPACT_ATOMS: atom_id res chain seq x y z
N MET A 1 -22.29 92.39 23.22
CA MET A 1 -23.22 91.24 23.21
C MET A 1 -22.64 90.15 24.11
N LYS A 2 -23.29 89.86 25.25
CA LYS A 2 -22.89 88.79 26.16
C LYS A 2 -23.34 87.44 25.59
N PRO A 3 -22.48 86.40 25.51
CA PRO A 3 -22.92 85.06 25.11
C PRO A 3 -23.78 84.43 26.21
N SER A 4 -24.87 83.77 25.81
CA SER A 4 -25.80 83.12 26.73
C SER A 4 -25.22 81.80 27.28
N PRO A 5 -25.46 81.43 28.55
CA PRO A 5 -24.83 80.25 29.17
C PRO A 5 -25.43 78.89 28.75
N ASN A 6 -26.41 78.86 27.85
CA ASN A 6 -27.20 77.66 27.59
C ASN A 6 -26.76 76.80 26.39
N SER A 7 -25.72 77.20 25.62
CA SER A 7 -25.28 76.43 24.44
C SER A 7 -24.23 75.36 24.75
N LEU A 8 -23.43 75.53 25.80
CA LEU A 8 -22.38 74.56 26.14
C LEU A 8 -22.94 73.22 26.61
N TRP A 9 -24.10 73.21 27.27
CA TRP A 9 -24.74 71.97 27.73
C TRP A 9 -25.52 71.24 26.63
N SER A 10 -26.10 71.96 25.66
CA SER A 10 -26.75 71.33 24.50
C SER A 10 -25.72 70.68 23.58
N ASP A 11 -24.58 71.32 23.37
CA ASP A 11 -23.53 70.82 22.48
C ASP A 11 -22.75 69.65 23.10
N LEU A 12 -22.58 69.63 24.44
CA LEU A 12 -22.00 68.50 25.16
C LEU A 12 -22.93 67.28 25.18
N LEU A 13 -24.25 67.48 25.33
CA LEU A 13 -25.24 66.39 25.28
C LEU A 13 -25.40 65.82 23.86
N LEU A 14 -25.28 66.65 22.82
CA LEU A 14 -25.28 66.20 21.43
C LEU A 14 -24.01 65.41 21.09
N LEU A 15 -22.84 65.85 21.55
CA LEU A 15 -21.59 65.09 21.40
C LEU A 15 -21.62 63.77 22.18
N LEU A 16 -22.20 63.75 23.39
CA LEU A 16 -22.39 62.51 24.14
C LEU A 16 -23.35 61.55 23.40
N ALA A 17 -24.45 62.06 22.83
CA ALA A 17 -25.40 61.24 22.08
C ALA A 17 -24.85 60.78 20.71
N VAL A 18 -23.99 61.56 20.05
CA VAL A 18 -23.43 61.22 18.74
C VAL A 18 -22.18 60.35 18.84
N VAL A 19 -21.46 60.38 19.97
CA VAL A 19 -20.25 59.55 20.16
C VAL A 19 -20.50 58.37 21.09
N VAL A 20 -21.18 58.56 22.21
CA VAL A 20 -21.40 57.48 23.18
C VAL A 20 -22.51 56.54 22.74
N LEU A 21 -23.54 57.00 22.03
CA LEU A 21 -24.61 56.12 21.55
C LEU A 21 -24.16 55.13 20.46
N PRO A 22 -23.38 55.50 19.42
CA PRO A 22 -22.81 54.50 18.52
C PRO A 22 -21.71 53.67 19.18
N LEU A 23 -20.95 54.19 20.15
CA LEU A 23 -19.97 53.39 20.89
C LEU A 23 -20.65 52.35 21.81
N VAL A 24 -21.77 52.70 22.45
CA VAL A 24 -22.61 51.79 23.22
C VAL A 24 -23.40 50.85 22.29
N LEU A 25 -23.78 51.26 21.08
CA LEU A 25 -24.37 50.35 20.08
C LEU A 25 -23.33 49.41 19.43
N VAL A 26 -22.05 49.77 19.41
CA VAL A 26 -20.96 48.88 18.95
C VAL A 26 -20.45 47.98 20.09
N LEU A 27 -20.50 48.44 21.35
CA LEU A 27 -20.13 47.67 22.54
C LEU A 27 -21.30 46.86 23.14
N GLN A 28 -22.55 47.21 22.83
CA GLN A 28 -23.78 46.52 23.27
C GLN A 28 -24.71 46.11 22.13
N ALA A 29 -24.31 46.21 20.86
CA ALA A 29 -24.80 45.20 19.92
C ALA A 29 -24.35 43.88 20.52
N PRO A 30 -25.26 43.02 21.01
CA PRO A 30 -24.88 41.65 21.24
C PRO A 30 -24.35 41.23 19.89
N GLY A 31 -23.05 41.00 19.80
CA GLY A 31 -22.48 40.24 18.72
C GLY A 31 -23.30 38.96 18.77
N VAL A 32 -24.32 38.88 17.92
CA VAL A 32 -25.00 37.64 17.62
C VAL A 32 -23.89 36.84 16.98
N THR A 33 -23.12 36.16 17.82
CA THR A 33 -22.15 35.16 17.41
C THR A 33 -23.02 34.12 16.76
N ARG A 34 -23.22 34.28 15.45
CA ARG A 34 -24.00 33.34 14.67
C ARG A 34 -23.31 31.99 14.87
N SER A 35 -24.05 31.05 15.43
CA SER A 35 -23.63 29.67 15.53
C SER A 35 -24.18 28.91 14.34
N GLU A 36 -23.42 27.92 13.93
CA GLU A 36 -23.75 27.03 12.84
C GLU A 36 -23.73 25.61 13.38
N THR A 37 -24.68 24.82 12.88
CA THR A 37 -24.70 23.40 13.14
C THR A 37 -23.49 22.73 12.47
N VAL A 38 -22.63 22.09 13.26
CA VAL A 38 -21.56 21.22 12.77
C VAL A 38 -21.79 19.80 13.27
N TYR A 39 -21.70 18.84 12.36
CA TYR A 39 -21.72 17.41 12.66
C TYR A 39 -20.30 16.91 12.88
N PHE A 40 -20.03 16.39 14.07
CA PHE A 40 -18.77 15.73 14.39
C PHE A 40 -18.95 14.23 14.16
N VAL A 41 -18.24 13.67 13.20
CA VAL A 41 -18.35 12.28 12.77
C VAL A 41 -17.05 11.55 13.09
N ASN A 42 -17.14 10.47 13.85
CA ASN A 42 -16.01 9.64 14.23
C ASN A 42 -16.01 8.36 13.40
N GLY A 43 -14.99 8.17 12.56
CA GLY A 43 -14.79 6.94 11.78
C GLY A 43 -13.91 5.89 12.47
N LEU A 44 -13.48 6.14 13.71
CA LEU A 44 -12.64 5.27 14.51
C LEU A 44 -13.47 4.24 15.29
N ASP A 45 -12.86 3.10 15.60
CA ASP A 45 -13.42 2.05 16.46
C ASP A 45 -13.32 2.37 17.97
N VAL A 46 -12.75 3.52 18.31
CA VAL A 46 -12.67 4.05 19.67
C VAL A 46 -13.39 5.38 19.79
N PRO A 47 -14.01 5.68 20.96
CA PRO A 47 -14.56 7.00 21.20
C PRO A 47 -13.45 8.04 21.28
N VAL A 48 -13.77 9.26 20.84
CA VAL A 48 -12.85 10.41 20.89
C VAL A 48 -13.44 11.53 21.72
N GLN A 49 -12.58 12.31 22.35
CA GLN A 49 -12.95 13.55 23.00
C GLN A 49 -12.51 14.72 22.13
N ILE A 50 -13.42 15.67 21.92
CA ILE A 50 -13.21 16.85 21.08
C ILE A 50 -13.38 18.10 21.93
N VAL A 51 -12.46 19.05 21.75
CA VAL A 51 -12.57 20.43 22.21
C VAL A 51 -12.62 21.32 20.96
N ALA A 52 -13.77 21.94 20.69
CA ALA A 52 -13.99 22.82 19.54
C ALA A 52 -14.35 24.23 20.02
N GLY A 53 -13.36 25.13 20.03
CA GLY A 53 -13.44 26.40 20.76
C GLY A 53 -13.74 26.16 22.24
N ASP A 54 -14.84 26.73 22.75
CA ASP A 54 -15.25 26.58 24.16
C ASP A 54 -16.04 25.28 24.44
N ASN A 55 -16.33 24.47 23.42
CA ASN A 55 -17.16 23.27 23.54
C ASN A 55 -16.31 22.02 23.76
N ARG A 56 -16.55 21.28 24.84
CA ARG A 56 -15.94 19.96 25.08
C ARG A 56 -17.01 18.87 25.11
N PHE A 57 -16.78 17.78 24.37
CA PHE A 57 -17.73 16.67 24.28
C PHE A 57 -17.05 15.40 23.75
N ASP A 58 -17.71 14.25 23.96
CA ASP A 58 -17.26 12.97 23.45
C ASP A 58 -18.08 12.54 22.22
N VAL A 59 -17.42 11.97 21.23
CA VAL A 59 -18.03 11.36 20.05
C VAL A 59 -17.84 9.84 20.13
N PRO A 60 -18.93 9.03 20.14
CA PRO A 60 -18.83 7.58 20.21
C PRO A 60 -18.00 6.98 19.06
N ALA A 61 -17.47 5.76 19.27
CA ALA A 61 -16.85 4.96 18.22
C ALA A 61 -17.85 4.75 17.06
N GLU A 62 -17.37 4.94 15.82
CA GLU A 62 -18.18 4.90 14.58
C GLU A 62 -19.46 5.76 14.64
N GLY A 63 -19.45 6.74 15.54
CA GLY A 63 -20.61 7.54 15.92
C GLY A 63 -20.55 8.95 15.34
N ARG A 64 -21.61 9.71 15.62
CA ARG A 64 -21.69 11.12 15.26
C ARG A 64 -22.51 11.89 16.26
N ILE A 65 -22.20 13.18 16.41
CA ILE A 65 -22.99 14.10 17.22
C ILE A 65 -23.11 15.45 16.52
N LYS A 66 -24.17 16.19 16.86
CA LYS A 66 -24.42 17.54 16.38
C LYS A 66 -24.06 18.57 17.46
N ARG A 67 -23.37 19.66 17.09
CA ARG A 67 -23.07 20.79 17.99
C ARG A 67 -23.22 22.13 17.27
N GLU A 68 -23.53 23.16 18.04
CA GLU A 68 -23.57 24.54 17.57
C GLU A 68 -22.19 25.18 17.77
N ILE A 69 -21.56 25.60 16.68
CA ILE A 69 -20.19 26.13 16.66
C ILE A 69 -20.23 27.56 16.12
N ARG A 70 -19.46 28.47 16.72
CA ARG A 70 -19.41 29.87 16.30
C ARG A 70 -18.85 30.00 14.88
N GLN A 71 -19.46 30.87 14.06
CA GLN A 71 -18.89 31.25 12.75
C GLN A 71 -17.50 31.90 12.90
N GLY A 72 -16.60 31.57 11.98
CA GLY A 72 -15.22 32.05 11.97
C GLY A 72 -14.20 30.94 12.14
N LEU A 73 -12.96 31.30 12.48
CA LEU A 73 -11.90 30.34 12.79
C LEU A 73 -12.16 29.69 14.14
N VAL A 74 -12.11 28.36 14.17
CA VAL A 74 -12.33 27.54 15.37
C VAL A 74 -11.24 26.48 15.42
N ASP A 75 -10.52 26.45 16.53
CA ASP A 75 -9.57 25.37 16.82
C ASP A 75 -10.33 24.16 17.35
N VAL A 76 -9.96 22.99 16.83
CA VAL A 76 -10.54 21.69 17.15
C VAL A 76 -9.41 20.76 17.58
N ASP A 77 -9.35 20.49 18.87
CA ASP A 77 -8.47 19.49 19.46
C ASP A 77 -9.20 18.16 19.59
N VAL A 78 -8.59 17.09 19.08
CA VAL A 78 -9.08 15.72 19.23
C VAL A 78 -8.13 14.96 20.13
N SER A 79 -8.67 14.18 21.06
CA SER A 79 -7.89 13.29 21.93
C SER A 79 -8.55 11.92 22.11
N VAL A 80 -7.74 10.90 22.35
CA VAL A 80 -8.18 9.54 22.68
C VAL A 80 -7.56 9.17 24.02
N LYS A 81 -8.40 8.79 24.99
CA LYS A 81 -7.95 8.44 26.36
C LYS A 81 -7.03 9.51 26.99
N GLY A 82 -7.25 10.79 26.66
CA GLY A 82 -6.45 11.92 27.14
C GLY A 82 -5.14 12.18 26.39
N ALA A 83 -4.74 11.32 25.45
CA ALA A 83 -3.62 11.59 24.56
C ALA A 83 -4.07 12.47 23.38
N PRO A 84 -3.35 13.56 23.07
CA PRO A 84 -3.68 14.41 21.92
C PRO A 84 -3.48 13.65 20.62
N LEU A 85 -4.45 13.77 19.71
CA LEU A 85 -4.49 13.03 18.46
C LEU A 85 -4.35 13.96 17.24
N SER A 86 -5.13 15.03 17.20
CA SER A 86 -5.01 16.09 16.19
C SER A 86 -5.37 17.45 16.76
N HIS A 87 -4.85 18.48 16.10
CA HIS A 87 -5.22 19.88 16.30
C HIS A 87 -5.47 20.47 14.91
N ASP A 88 -6.70 20.90 14.65
CA ASP A 88 -7.10 21.47 13.38
C ASP A 88 -7.69 22.86 13.60
N THR A 89 -7.39 23.82 12.74
CA THR A 89 -8.11 25.10 12.69
C THR A 89 -9.07 25.08 11.51
N VAL A 90 -10.37 25.12 11.77
CA VAL A 90 -11.42 25.11 10.74
C VAL A 90 -12.11 26.47 10.63
N TYR A 91 -12.52 26.84 9.42
CA TYR A 91 -13.29 28.06 9.19
C TYR A 91 -14.76 27.73 8.97
N VAL A 92 -15.60 28.07 9.95
CA VAL A 92 -17.05 27.80 9.93
C VAL A 92 -17.75 28.99 9.28
N THR A 93 -18.30 28.78 8.08
CA THR A 93 -19.08 29.79 7.35
C THR A 93 -20.56 29.69 7.67
N GLY A 94 -21.41 30.61 7.17
CA GLY A 94 -22.87 30.56 7.32
C GLY A 94 -23.67 30.36 6.03
N ASP A 95 -23.00 29.99 4.92
CA ASP A 95 -23.58 29.96 3.57
C ASP A 95 -23.95 28.55 3.07
N LYS A 96 -23.58 27.49 3.81
CA LYS A 96 -23.84 26.07 3.50
C LYS A 96 -24.87 25.44 4.42
N ASP A 97 -25.53 24.39 3.92
CA ASP A 97 -26.59 23.66 4.64
C ASP A 97 -26.04 22.71 5.71
N VAL A 98 -24.96 21.99 5.39
CA VAL A 98 -24.38 20.99 6.30
C VAL A 98 -22.88 21.11 6.37
N ARG A 99 -22.36 21.10 7.60
CA ARG A 99 -20.93 21.12 7.91
C ARG A 99 -20.56 19.88 8.68
N VAL A 100 -19.49 19.21 8.26
CA VAL A 100 -19.02 17.98 8.87
C VAL A 100 -17.56 18.12 9.25
N TYR A 101 -17.28 18.01 10.55
CA TYR A 101 -15.95 17.71 11.05
C TYR A 101 -15.80 16.18 11.14
N ASN A 102 -15.07 15.61 10.19
CA ASN A 102 -14.75 14.20 10.11
C ASN A 102 -13.45 13.94 10.86
N VAL A 103 -13.51 13.29 12.02
CA VAL A 103 -12.34 13.04 12.87
C VAL A 103 -11.26 12.33 12.06
N LEU A 104 -10.10 12.99 11.91
CA LEU A 104 -8.96 12.55 11.09
C LEU A 104 -9.26 12.31 9.60
N GLY A 105 -10.43 12.71 9.10
CA GLY A 105 -10.92 12.30 7.78
C GLY A 105 -11.20 10.79 7.67
N ALA A 106 -11.36 10.10 8.81
CA ALA A 106 -11.41 8.65 8.88
C ALA A 106 -12.76 8.05 8.49
N ALA A 107 -13.86 8.80 8.57
CA ALA A 107 -15.18 8.31 8.17
C ALA A 107 -15.37 8.41 6.63
N PRO A 108 -15.87 7.35 5.97
CA PRO A 108 -16.19 7.37 4.54
C PRO A 108 -17.55 8.02 4.32
N LEU A 109 -17.59 9.36 4.35
CA LEU A 109 -18.83 10.12 4.09
C LEU A 109 -19.29 9.89 2.66
N PHE A 110 -20.56 10.03 2.32
CA PHE A 110 -21.02 9.97 0.92
C PHE A 110 -22.24 10.84 0.69
N THR A 111 -22.43 11.29 -0.56
CA THR A 111 -23.69 11.87 -1.02
C THR A 111 -24.35 10.97 -2.04
N ALA A 112 -25.66 10.79 -1.95
CA ALA A 112 -26.44 10.03 -2.91
C ALA A 112 -27.69 10.82 -3.34
N ALA A 113 -28.00 10.78 -4.64
CA ALA A 113 -29.26 11.27 -5.16
C ALA A 113 -30.36 10.22 -4.95
N VAL A 114 -31.47 10.63 -4.34
CA VAL A 114 -32.65 9.83 -4.07
C VAL A 114 -33.76 10.30 -4.99
N HIS A 115 -34.15 9.46 -5.94
CA HIS A 115 -35.18 9.77 -6.92
C HIS A 115 -36.53 9.18 -6.49
N TYR A 116 -37.53 10.04 -6.38
CA TYR A 116 -38.91 9.67 -6.13
C TYR A 116 -39.71 9.86 -7.41
N THR A 117 -40.26 8.77 -7.94
CA THR A 117 -41.04 8.79 -9.17
C THR A 117 -42.31 7.95 -8.99
N SER A 118 -43.38 8.35 -9.69
CA SER A 118 -44.64 7.60 -9.73
C SER A 118 -44.62 6.42 -10.72
N SER A 119 -43.61 6.32 -11.60
CA SER A 119 -43.45 5.20 -12.54
C SER A 119 -42.32 4.27 -12.10
N LYS A 120 -42.66 3.00 -11.85
CA LYS A 120 -41.67 1.93 -11.58
C LYS A 120 -40.90 1.62 -12.87
N ASN A 121 -39.91 2.44 -13.22
CA ASN A 121 -38.92 2.04 -14.21
C ASN A 121 -37.78 1.32 -13.47
N PRO A 122 -37.56 0.00 -13.68
CA PRO A 122 -36.57 -0.78 -12.93
C PRO A 122 -35.11 -0.49 -13.30
N ARG A 123 -34.86 0.56 -14.10
CA ARG A 123 -33.56 0.83 -14.74
C ARG A 123 -32.79 2.02 -14.18
N ASP A 124 -33.28 2.69 -13.14
CA ASP A 124 -32.42 3.57 -12.34
C ASP A 124 -31.53 2.70 -11.43
N SER A 125 -30.52 2.11 -12.07
CA SER A 125 -29.39 1.47 -11.40
C SER A 125 -28.76 2.51 -10.47
N GLY A 126 -28.86 2.26 -9.15
CA GLY A 126 -28.37 3.17 -8.12
C GLY A 126 -26.95 3.62 -8.43
N VAL A 127 -26.77 4.95 -8.52
CA VAL A 127 -25.43 5.54 -8.59
C VAL A 127 -24.68 5.05 -7.36
N VAL A 128 -23.60 4.30 -7.58
CA VAL A 128 -22.73 3.86 -6.47
C VAL A 128 -22.22 5.12 -5.79
N PRO A 129 -22.58 5.37 -4.51
CA PRO A 129 -22.20 6.59 -3.83
C PRO A 129 -20.68 6.72 -3.80
N GLN A 130 -20.15 7.86 -4.26
CA GLN A 130 -18.73 8.13 -4.18
C GLN A 130 -18.41 8.69 -2.80
N PRO A 131 -17.57 8.01 -1.99
CA PRO A 131 -17.30 8.50 -0.66
C PRO A 131 -16.32 9.69 -0.69
N PHE A 132 -16.56 10.64 0.20
CA PHE A 132 -15.64 11.71 0.56
C PHE A 132 -14.84 11.27 1.80
N ALA A 133 -13.55 11.02 1.59
CA ALA A 133 -12.65 10.48 2.60
C ALA A 133 -11.34 11.28 2.68
N GLY A 134 -10.67 11.24 3.84
CA GLY A 134 -9.35 11.83 4.07
C GLY A 134 -9.31 13.34 4.35
N ALA A 135 -10.46 14.02 4.33
CA ALA A 135 -10.59 15.44 4.69
C ALA A 135 -11.27 15.58 6.06
N THR A 136 -10.67 16.39 6.95
CA THR A 136 -11.14 16.59 8.33
C THR A 136 -12.33 17.53 8.44
N PHE A 137 -12.49 18.47 7.50
CA PHE A 137 -13.63 19.38 7.47
C PHE A 137 -14.20 19.47 6.05
N GLN A 138 -15.51 19.33 5.93
CA GLN A 138 -16.22 19.33 4.65
C GLN A 138 -17.56 20.03 4.80
N GLU A 139 -17.97 20.71 3.74
CA GLU A 139 -19.25 21.40 3.68
C GLU A 139 -20.04 20.90 2.47
N PHE A 140 -21.35 20.76 2.65
CA PHE A 140 -22.26 20.23 1.66
C PHE A 140 -23.44 21.20 1.47
N GLU A 141 -23.87 21.34 0.22
CA GLU A 141 -25.05 22.11 -0.20
C GLU A 141 -26.17 21.16 -0.61
N ASP A 142 -27.41 21.65 -0.53
CA ASP A 142 -28.61 21.00 -1.03
C ASP A 142 -28.83 19.59 -0.45
N VAL A 143 -28.56 19.41 0.86
CA VAL A 143 -28.73 18.14 1.57
C VAL A 143 -30.10 18.06 2.23
N ASP A 144 -30.99 17.22 1.70
CA ASP A 144 -32.33 17.00 2.25
C ASP A 144 -32.33 16.03 3.44
N TYR A 145 -31.46 15.01 3.41
CA TYR A 145 -31.41 13.97 4.43
C TYR A 145 -29.99 13.86 5.00
N THR A 146 -29.78 14.46 6.17
CA THR A 146 -28.46 14.51 6.82
C THR A 146 -28.31 13.38 7.83
N PHE A 147 -27.55 12.36 7.45
CA PHE A 147 -27.29 11.14 8.22
C PHE A 147 -28.56 10.42 8.70
N THR A 148 -29.60 10.46 7.89
CA THR A 148 -30.85 9.74 8.09
C THR A 148 -31.19 9.00 6.81
N ASP A 149 -31.84 7.84 6.94
CA ASP A 149 -32.34 7.14 5.77
C ASP A 149 -33.48 7.96 5.14
N PRO A 150 -33.45 8.18 3.82
CA PRO A 150 -34.54 8.83 3.12
C PRO A 150 -35.83 8.01 3.29
N PRO A 151 -37.00 8.65 3.43
CA PRO A 151 -38.27 7.94 3.45
C PRO A 151 -38.43 7.15 2.14
N GLN A 152 -39.05 5.98 2.21
CA GLN A 152 -39.26 5.13 1.02
C GLN A 152 -40.28 5.72 0.03
N THR A 153 -41.16 6.59 0.51
CA THR A 153 -42.21 7.22 -0.30
C THR A 153 -42.34 8.71 0.06
N LEU A 154 -42.69 9.53 -0.94
CA LEU A 154 -43.03 10.93 -0.77
C LEU A 154 -44.43 11.17 -1.36
N SER A 155 -45.28 11.88 -0.63
CA SER A 155 -46.57 12.34 -1.15
C SER A 155 -46.33 13.56 -2.04
N THR A 156 -46.74 13.47 -3.31
CA THR A 156 -46.57 14.55 -4.29
C THR A 156 -47.92 14.96 -4.87
N GLU A 157 -48.26 16.25 -4.82
CA GLU A 157 -49.52 16.76 -5.38
C GLU A 157 -49.57 16.72 -6.92
N ARG A 158 -48.41 16.64 -7.59
CA ARG A 158 -48.31 16.62 -9.06
C ARG A 158 -48.15 15.18 -9.57
N LYS A 159 -49.10 14.74 -10.42
CA LYS A 159 -49.19 13.35 -10.93
C LYS A 159 -48.02 12.90 -11.83
N HIS A 160 -47.22 13.83 -12.35
CA HIS A 160 -46.10 13.52 -13.27
C HIS A 160 -44.89 14.42 -12.96
N GLY A 161 -43.98 13.93 -12.13
CA GLY A 161 -42.69 14.57 -11.86
C GLY A 161 -41.74 13.63 -11.11
N VAL A 162 -40.45 13.71 -11.42
CA VAL A 162 -39.39 13.09 -10.63
C VAL A 162 -38.97 14.13 -9.59
N ILE A 163 -39.01 13.76 -8.31
CA ILE A 163 -38.40 14.58 -7.25
C ILE A 163 -37.05 13.95 -6.93
N THR A 164 -35.99 14.75 -7.07
CA THR A 164 -34.65 14.36 -6.65
C THR A 164 -34.35 15.03 -5.32
N LYS A 165 -33.86 14.24 -4.36
CA LYS A 165 -33.41 14.67 -3.04
C LYS A 165 -31.98 14.21 -2.81
N THR A 166 -31.23 14.87 -1.95
CA THR A 166 -29.85 14.47 -1.62
C THR A 166 -29.76 13.91 -0.22
N GLN A 167 -29.14 12.74 -0.09
CA GLN A 167 -28.77 12.15 1.20
C GLN A 167 -27.27 12.33 1.44
N LEU A 168 -26.90 12.79 2.63
CA LEU A 168 -25.54 12.70 3.16
C LEU A 168 -25.49 11.57 4.18
N GLY A 169 -24.57 10.63 4.02
CA GLY A 169 -24.44 9.47 4.90
C GLY A 169 -22.98 9.11 5.22
N VAL A 170 -22.81 8.01 5.96
CA VAL A 170 -21.52 7.37 6.22
C VAL A 170 -21.60 5.94 5.75
N LEU A 171 -20.68 5.50 4.89
CA LEU A 171 -20.61 4.10 4.47
C LEU A 171 -20.15 3.22 5.64
N PRO A 172 -20.61 1.95 5.73
CA PRO A 172 -20.12 1.03 6.73
C PRO A 172 -18.63 0.69 6.51
N GLY A 173 -17.94 0.34 7.60
CA GLY A 173 -16.53 -0.09 7.57
C GLY A 173 -15.51 0.96 8.01
N GLY A 174 -15.96 2.14 8.44
CA GLY A 174 -15.15 3.14 9.13
C GLY A 174 -13.84 3.49 8.42
N TRP A 175 -12.77 3.65 9.19
CA TRP A 175 -11.44 4.00 8.68
C TRP A 175 -10.86 2.99 7.68
N LYS A 176 -11.22 1.70 7.79
CA LYS A 176 -10.77 0.65 6.86
C LYS A 176 -11.30 0.90 5.45
N MET A 177 -12.58 1.27 5.35
CA MET A 177 -13.19 1.65 4.08
C MET A 177 -12.54 2.93 3.52
N THR A 178 -12.26 3.92 4.37
CA THR A 178 -11.55 5.15 3.98
C THR A 178 -10.16 4.85 3.40
N LEU A 179 -9.33 4.04 4.06
CA LEU A 179 -8.00 3.69 3.53
C LEU A 179 -8.10 2.96 2.20
N ARG A 180 -9.01 1.98 2.07
CA ARG A 180 -9.24 1.27 0.80
C ARG A 180 -9.65 2.21 -0.31
N PHE A 181 -10.55 3.16 -0.03
CA PHE A 181 -10.98 4.14 -1.02
C PHE A 181 -9.85 5.08 -1.45
N LEU A 182 -9.10 5.63 -0.49
CA LEU A 182 -7.99 6.53 -0.78
C LEU A 182 -6.91 5.83 -1.62
N LEU A 183 -6.60 4.58 -1.30
CA LEU A 183 -5.68 3.75 -2.09
C LEU A 183 -6.21 3.45 -3.49
N ALA A 184 -7.49 3.06 -3.61
CA ALA A 184 -8.12 2.77 -4.89
C ALA A 184 -8.19 4.00 -5.82
N ARG A 185 -8.16 5.21 -5.26
CA ARG A 185 -8.14 6.49 -5.98
C ARG A 185 -6.74 7.10 -6.08
N GLU A 186 -5.70 6.35 -5.73
CA GLU A 186 -4.30 6.80 -5.76
C GLU A 186 -4.02 8.05 -4.90
N ARG A 187 -4.87 8.34 -3.92
CA ARG A 187 -4.69 9.40 -2.91
C ARG A 187 -3.78 8.90 -1.77
N VAL A 188 -2.61 8.39 -2.14
CA VAL A 188 -1.69 7.69 -1.23
C VAL A 188 -1.23 8.59 -0.09
N ALA A 189 -0.95 9.88 -0.35
CA ALA A 189 -0.58 10.83 0.70
C ALA A 189 -1.68 11.01 1.74
N ASP A 190 -2.94 11.07 1.32
CA ASP A 190 -4.08 11.21 2.22
C ASP A 190 -4.31 9.92 3.02
N ALA A 191 -4.19 8.75 2.36
CA ALA A 191 -4.22 7.45 3.04
C ALA A 191 -3.12 7.36 4.10
N GLY A 192 -1.92 7.84 3.78
CA GLY A 192 -0.78 7.91 4.70
C GLY A 192 -1.05 8.77 5.93
N ARG A 193 -1.64 9.96 5.76
CA ARG A 193 -2.00 10.84 6.88
C ARG A 193 -3.04 10.20 7.80
N VAL A 194 -4.11 9.63 7.23
CA VAL A 194 -5.13 8.90 8.00
C VAL A 194 -4.50 7.73 8.75
N ALA A 195 -3.67 6.93 8.07
CA ALA A 195 -3.00 5.78 8.65
C ALA A 195 -2.03 6.13 9.79
N GLN A 196 -1.26 7.22 9.68
CA GLN A 196 -0.40 7.70 10.77
C GLN A 196 -1.19 8.18 11.97
N ALA A 197 -2.30 8.87 11.74
CA ALA A 197 -3.16 9.31 12.82
C ALA A 197 -3.82 8.12 13.53
N LEU A 198 -4.24 7.09 12.78
CA LEU A 198 -4.73 5.83 13.34
C LEU A 198 -3.68 5.15 14.23
N LEU A 199 -2.42 5.09 13.80
CA LEU A 199 -1.34 4.51 14.60
C LEU A 199 -1.23 5.12 16.00
N ARG A 200 -1.47 6.43 16.11
CA ARG A 200 -1.43 7.16 17.38
C ARG A 200 -2.73 7.02 18.18
N ALA A 201 -3.87 6.95 17.49
CA ALA A 201 -5.19 6.83 18.13
C ALA A 201 -5.42 5.46 18.75
N THR A 202 -4.99 4.41 18.06
CA THR A 202 -5.34 3.02 18.36
C THR A 202 -4.12 2.11 18.30
N PRO A 203 -3.11 2.33 19.17
CA PRO A 203 -1.92 1.50 19.19
C PRO A 203 -2.27 0.02 19.39
N ASP A 204 -3.26 -0.30 20.22
CA ASP A 204 -3.61 -1.69 20.53
C ASP A 204 -4.56 -2.35 19.50
N ALA A 205 -4.86 -1.71 18.35
CA ALA A 205 -5.82 -2.25 17.38
C ALA A 205 -5.27 -3.52 16.70
N PRO A 206 -6.04 -4.63 16.63
CA PRO A 206 -5.61 -5.86 15.96
C PRO A 206 -5.22 -5.65 14.48
N GLU A 207 -5.85 -4.68 13.81
CA GLU A 207 -5.62 -4.37 12.39
C GLU A 207 -4.57 -3.28 12.15
N LEU A 208 -3.78 -2.92 13.18
CA LEU A 208 -2.73 -1.90 13.10
C LEU A 208 -1.71 -2.18 11.99
N MET A 209 -1.46 -3.46 11.68
CA MET A 209 -0.54 -3.87 10.62
C MET A 209 -0.95 -3.32 9.24
N GLU A 210 -2.26 -3.32 8.91
CA GLU A 210 -2.75 -2.80 7.63
C GLU A 210 -2.51 -1.28 7.55
N ALA A 211 -2.93 -0.54 8.58
CA ALA A 211 -2.70 0.90 8.67
C ALA A 211 -1.20 1.24 8.61
N THR A 212 -0.36 0.54 9.38
CA THR A 212 1.09 0.80 9.38
C THR A 212 1.71 0.58 8.00
N SER A 213 1.32 -0.49 7.32
CA SER A 213 1.81 -0.79 5.98
C SER A 213 1.47 0.31 4.99
N VAL A 214 0.24 0.85 5.06
CA VAL A 214 -0.20 1.98 4.23
C VAL A 214 0.54 3.27 4.57
N ALA A 215 0.71 3.57 5.86
CA ALA A 215 1.45 4.74 6.32
C ALA A 215 2.91 4.72 5.83
N MET A 216 3.59 3.58 5.98
CA MET A 216 4.96 3.38 5.53
C MET A 216 5.08 3.53 4.01
N LEU A 217 4.17 2.92 3.25
CA LEU A 217 4.16 3.02 1.79
C LEU A 217 3.99 4.48 1.33
N ALA A 218 3.07 5.21 1.96
CA ALA A 218 2.80 6.59 1.61
C ALA A 218 3.97 7.52 1.93
N LEU A 219 4.52 7.41 3.14
CA LEU A 219 5.69 8.19 3.55
C LEU A 219 6.91 7.91 2.69
N GLU A 220 7.12 6.66 2.33
CA GLU A 220 8.25 6.33 1.47
C GLU A 220 8.14 7.02 0.10
N GLN A 221 6.93 7.18 -0.44
CA GLN A 221 6.70 7.88 -1.70
C GLN A 221 6.83 9.39 -1.58
N SER A 222 6.32 10.00 -0.51
CA SER A 222 6.29 11.46 -0.35
C SER A 222 7.57 12.03 0.27
N GLU A 223 8.18 11.31 1.20
CA GLU A 223 9.25 11.79 2.09
C GLU A 223 10.49 10.86 2.10
N GLY A 224 10.39 9.67 1.48
CA GLY A 224 11.48 8.71 1.36
C GLY A 224 11.56 7.69 2.51
N VAL A 225 12.49 6.75 2.37
CA VAL A 225 12.63 5.57 3.26
C VAL A 225 12.88 5.92 4.73
N LEU A 226 13.49 7.08 5.02
CA LEU A 226 13.78 7.50 6.39
C LEU A 226 12.51 7.87 7.17
N ALA A 227 11.52 8.49 6.52
CA ALA A 227 10.24 8.80 7.14
C ALA A 227 9.47 7.51 7.48
N SER A 228 9.44 6.55 6.55
CA SER A 228 8.89 5.21 6.77
C SER A 228 9.60 4.46 7.91
N THR A 229 10.94 4.60 8.00
CA THR A 229 11.74 4.00 9.09
C THR A 229 11.39 4.58 10.46
N ALA A 230 11.08 5.89 10.54
CA ALA A 230 10.69 6.54 11.78
C ALA A 230 9.35 6.00 12.31
N VAL A 231 8.34 5.85 11.43
CA VAL A 231 7.05 5.25 11.80
C VAL A 231 7.20 3.79 12.22
N ALA A 232 7.99 3.00 11.49
CA ALA A 232 8.24 1.61 11.88
C ALA A 232 8.93 1.50 13.25
N ARG A 233 9.79 2.46 13.59
CA ARG A 233 10.42 2.55 14.93
C ARG A 233 9.40 2.88 16.01
N GLU A 234 8.54 3.89 15.79
CA GLU A 234 7.49 4.27 16.72
C GLU A 234 6.57 3.07 17.02
N TRP A 235 6.16 2.35 15.97
CA TRP A 235 5.33 1.16 16.13
C TRP A 235 6.03 0.06 16.95
N ARG A 236 7.29 -0.23 16.66
CA ARG A 236 8.12 -1.19 17.44
C ARG A 236 8.24 -0.77 18.91
N ASP A 237 8.50 0.51 19.17
CA ASP A 237 8.70 1.00 20.53
C ASP A 237 7.40 0.97 21.35
N ALA A 238 6.26 1.16 20.70
CA ALA A 238 4.95 0.98 21.30
C ALA A 238 4.57 -0.51 21.52
N HIS A 239 5.16 -1.44 20.74
CA HIS A 239 4.83 -2.87 20.76
C HIS A 239 6.10 -3.74 20.86
N PRO A 240 6.80 -3.71 22.00
CA PRO A 240 8.08 -4.42 22.17
C PRO A 240 7.98 -5.94 22.05
N ASP A 241 6.79 -6.53 22.20
CA ASP A 241 6.55 -7.97 22.08
C ASP A 241 5.97 -8.38 20.71
N ASP A 242 5.70 -7.42 19.81
CA ASP A 242 5.13 -7.70 18.49
C ASP A 242 6.21 -8.01 17.45
N PHE A 243 6.24 -9.27 17.00
CA PHE A 243 7.12 -9.72 15.92
C PHE A 243 6.98 -8.89 14.64
N ASN A 244 5.77 -8.49 14.26
CA ASN A 244 5.56 -7.72 13.05
C ASN A 244 6.15 -6.31 13.17
N ALA A 245 5.93 -5.64 14.30
CA ALA A 245 6.50 -4.31 14.55
C ALA A 245 8.04 -4.33 14.43
N HIS A 246 8.68 -5.32 15.05
CA HIS A 246 10.12 -5.55 14.89
C HIS A 246 10.52 -5.89 13.44
N ARG A 247 9.79 -6.78 12.77
CA ARG A 247 10.08 -7.19 11.39
C ARG A 247 10.03 -6.02 10.43
N TYR A 248 9.00 -5.18 10.53
CA TYR A 248 8.86 -4.00 9.68
C TYR A 248 9.95 -2.97 9.95
N TRP A 249 10.30 -2.71 11.21
CA TRP A 249 11.42 -1.83 11.51
C TRP A 249 12.76 -2.35 10.94
N ALA A 250 13.07 -3.62 11.14
CA ALA A 250 14.28 -4.24 10.57
C ALA A 250 14.31 -4.16 9.04
N ARG A 251 13.16 -4.37 8.38
CA ARG A 251 12.99 -4.21 6.94
C ARG A 251 13.30 -2.78 6.48
N GLN A 252 12.70 -1.78 7.12
CA GLN A 252 12.92 -0.38 6.74
C GLN A 252 14.37 0.06 7.00
N MET A 253 14.96 -0.37 8.13
CA MET A 253 16.39 -0.13 8.40
C MET A 253 17.28 -0.68 7.30
N ARG A 254 17.00 -1.89 6.78
CA ARG A 254 17.77 -2.45 5.67
C ARG A 254 17.59 -1.66 4.37
N ARG A 255 16.35 -1.32 4.00
CA ARG A 255 16.07 -0.50 2.80
C ARG A 255 16.75 0.87 2.88
N ALA A 256 16.88 1.43 4.09
CA ALA A 256 17.62 2.65 4.36
C ALA A 256 19.16 2.48 4.39
N GLY A 257 19.70 1.29 4.13
CA GLY A 257 21.15 1.00 4.20
C GLY A 257 21.71 0.86 5.63
N ARG A 258 20.84 0.77 6.63
CA ARG A 258 21.18 0.82 8.08
C ARG A 258 20.99 -0.54 8.77
N ASN A 259 21.14 -1.65 8.05
CA ASN A 259 21.00 -3.00 8.61
C ASN A 259 21.99 -3.26 9.77
N GLU A 260 23.18 -2.67 9.71
CA GLU A 260 24.19 -2.76 10.77
C GLU A 260 23.75 -2.13 12.09
N GLU A 261 23.06 -0.99 12.02
CA GLU A 261 22.48 -0.37 13.21
C GLU A 261 21.34 -1.19 13.80
N ALA A 262 20.51 -1.81 12.94
CA ALA A 262 19.47 -2.72 13.38
C ALA A 262 20.07 -3.96 14.07
N ARG A 263 21.14 -4.53 13.51
CA ARG A 263 21.89 -5.65 14.09
C ARG A 263 22.47 -5.30 15.45
N ALA A 264 23.15 -4.15 15.57
CA ALA A 264 23.70 -3.67 16.83
C ALA A 264 22.60 -3.43 17.88
N HIS A 265 21.45 -2.89 17.48
CA HIS A 265 20.29 -2.72 18.35
C HIS A 265 19.80 -4.07 18.91
N TYR A 266 19.55 -5.06 18.06
CA TYR A 266 19.07 -6.37 18.51
C TYR A 266 20.10 -7.13 19.34
N ALA A 267 21.39 -7.02 19.03
CA ALA A 267 22.45 -7.59 19.86
C ALA A 267 22.46 -6.99 21.28
N LYS A 268 22.28 -5.67 21.40
CA LYS A 268 22.19 -4.97 22.69
C LYS A 268 20.89 -5.27 23.44
N ALA A 269 19.77 -5.42 22.73
CA ALA A 269 18.50 -5.80 23.35
C ALA A 269 18.58 -7.23 23.90
N LEU A 270 19.07 -8.17 23.10
CA LEU A 270 19.24 -9.57 23.49
C LEU A 270 20.24 -9.74 24.66
N SER A 271 21.28 -8.90 24.77
CA SER A 271 22.19 -8.98 25.92
C SER A 271 21.55 -8.56 27.24
N ARG A 272 20.45 -7.78 27.20
CA ARG A 272 19.65 -7.41 28.38
C ARG A 272 18.60 -8.46 28.70
N GLU A 273 18.09 -9.14 27.67
CA GLU A 273 17.06 -10.17 27.76
C GLU A 273 17.50 -11.45 27.03
N PRO A 274 18.47 -12.22 27.58
CA PRO A 274 19.10 -13.33 26.87
C PRO A 274 18.15 -14.46 26.48
N ASP A 275 17.04 -14.60 27.20
CA ASP A 275 16.06 -15.66 27.01
C ASP A 275 14.95 -15.28 26.00
N SER A 276 14.98 -14.06 25.46
CA SER A 276 13.96 -13.59 24.50
C SER A 276 14.15 -14.23 23.13
N VAL A 277 13.30 -15.22 22.82
CA VAL A 277 13.26 -15.89 21.50
C VAL A 277 12.98 -14.89 20.38
N LEU A 278 12.11 -13.90 20.62
CA LEU A 278 11.80 -12.84 19.67
C LEU A 278 13.05 -12.02 19.32
N LEU A 279 13.79 -11.52 20.30
CA LEU A 279 15.00 -10.73 20.06
C LEU A 279 16.10 -11.56 19.40
N ALA A 280 16.25 -12.83 19.79
CA ALA A 280 17.20 -13.75 19.16
C ALA A 280 16.86 -14.01 17.68
N MET A 281 15.57 -14.19 17.36
CA MET A 281 15.06 -14.31 16.01
C MET A 281 15.31 -13.04 15.18
N MET A 282 15.07 -11.87 15.76
CA MET A 282 15.29 -10.58 15.08
C MET A 282 16.78 -10.29 14.85
N LEU A 283 17.65 -10.69 15.78
CA LEU A 283 19.09 -10.65 15.56
C LEU A 283 19.49 -11.57 14.40
N ALA A 284 18.99 -12.81 14.36
CA ALA A 284 19.26 -13.74 13.25
C ALA A 284 18.82 -13.19 11.88
N ARG A 285 17.73 -12.40 11.83
CA ARG A 285 17.26 -11.75 10.60
C ARG A 285 18.21 -10.66 10.11
N THR A 286 18.87 -9.96 11.01
CA THR A 286 19.79 -8.85 10.68
C THR A 286 21.22 -9.30 10.47
N GLU A 287 21.57 -10.51 10.90
CA GLU A 287 22.87 -11.14 10.65
C GLU A 287 23.04 -11.63 9.19
N PRO A 288 24.29 -11.71 8.70
CA PRO A 288 24.63 -12.36 7.44
C PRO A 288 24.15 -13.82 7.39
N GLY A 289 23.85 -14.33 6.19
CA GLY A 289 23.22 -15.63 5.92
C GLY A 289 23.71 -16.77 6.81
N PRO A 290 24.99 -17.19 6.71
CA PRO A 290 25.51 -18.31 7.48
C PRO A 290 25.41 -18.14 9.01
N GLN A 291 25.63 -16.91 9.51
CA GLN A 291 25.56 -16.61 10.95
C GLN A 291 24.13 -16.63 11.45
N GLY A 292 23.23 -15.95 10.73
CA GLY A 292 21.80 -15.92 11.05
C GLY A 292 21.17 -17.30 10.98
N THR A 293 21.52 -18.10 9.95
CA THR A 293 21.02 -19.47 9.79
C THR A 293 21.51 -20.37 10.92
N ALA A 294 22.80 -20.34 11.28
CA ALA A 294 23.32 -21.09 12.42
C ALA A 294 22.63 -20.68 13.74
N ARG A 295 22.34 -19.39 13.93
CA ARG A 295 21.58 -18.90 15.10
C ARG A 295 20.16 -19.47 15.13
N LEU A 296 19.45 -19.48 13.99
CA LEU A 296 18.10 -20.04 13.92
C LEU A 296 18.09 -21.55 14.16
N GLU A 297 19.07 -22.28 13.64
CA GLU A 297 19.23 -23.71 13.89
C GLU A 297 19.48 -24.01 15.38
N ALA A 298 20.26 -23.18 16.07
CA ALA A 298 20.44 -23.26 17.51
C ALA A 298 19.17 -22.90 18.28
N LEU A 299 18.49 -21.83 17.88
CA LEU A 299 17.26 -21.35 18.51
C LEU A 299 16.13 -22.39 18.40
N ARG A 300 15.97 -23.02 17.24
CA ARG A 300 15.00 -24.12 17.05
C ARG A 300 15.30 -25.33 17.95
N ARG A 301 16.57 -25.65 18.19
CA ARG A 301 16.95 -26.76 19.09
C ARG A 301 16.66 -26.44 20.55
N ALA A 302 16.86 -25.18 20.96
CA ALA A 302 16.61 -24.72 22.32
C ALA A 302 15.12 -24.51 22.61
N HIS A 303 14.33 -24.12 21.60
CA HIS A 303 12.90 -23.80 21.71
C HIS A 303 12.09 -24.53 20.64
N PRO A 304 11.99 -25.88 20.70
CA PRO A 304 11.29 -26.67 19.69
C PRO A 304 9.79 -26.35 19.59
N GLU A 305 9.18 -25.82 20.66
CA GLU A 305 7.80 -25.37 20.72
C GLU A 305 7.54 -24.05 19.99
N SER A 306 8.59 -23.25 19.75
CA SER A 306 8.45 -21.95 19.10
C SER A 306 8.36 -22.09 17.58
N SER A 307 7.34 -21.46 16.99
CA SER A 307 7.20 -21.39 15.53
C SER A 307 8.17 -20.40 14.88
N LEU A 308 8.61 -19.35 15.58
CA LEU A 308 9.43 -18.27 15.01
C LEU A 308 10.74 -18.78 14.35
N PRO A 309 11.55 -19.65 14.99
CA PRO A 309 12.76 -20.16 14.36
C PRO A 309 12.46 -21.04 13.14
N ARG A 310 11.35 -21.79 13.16
CA ARG A 310 10.91 -22.63 12.02
C ARG A 310 10.57 -21.74 10.81
N TRP A 311 9.83 -20.67 11.03
CA TRP A 311 9.51 -19.67 9.99
C TRP A 311 10.79 -19.05 9.40
N GLY A 312 11.72 -18.65 10.26
CA GLY A 312 13.02 -18.11 9.84
C GLY A 312 13.81 -19.07 8.97
N LEU A 313 13.90 -20.35 9.38
CA LEU A 313 14.63 -21.38 8.65
C LEU A 313 13.99 -21.73 7.31
N ALA A 314 12.66 -21.81 7.23
CA ALA A 314 11.96 -22.07 5.98
C ALA A 314 12.34 -21.01 4.92
N VAL A 315 12.36 -19.73 5.31
CA VAL A 315 12.77 -18.63 4.42
C VAL A 315 14.27 -18.66 4.11
N ARG A 316 15.13 -18.82 5.13
CA ARG A 316 16.59 -18.82 4.95
C ARG A 316 17.07 -19.98 4.08
N TYR A 317 16.64 -21.21 4.35
CA TYR A 317 17.02 -22.37 3.55
C TYR A 317 16.60 -22.23 2.09
N THR A 318 15.41 -21.67 1.84
CA THR A 318 14.94 -21.36 0.49
C THR A 318 15.87 -20.37 -0.21
N ARG A 319 16.27 -19.26 0.45
CA ARG A 319 17.16 -18.23 -0.12
C ARG A 319 18.62 -18.68 -0.28
N GLU A 320 19.04 -19.66 0.53
CA GLU A 320 20.38 -20.26 0.51
C GLU A 320 20.46 -21.50 -0.41
N ARG A 321 19.38 -21.85 -1.12
CA ARG A 321 19.29 -23.06 -1.96
C ARG A 321 19.49 -24.38 -1.21
N ARG A 322 19.27 -24.40 0.10
CA ARG A 322 19.27 -25.60 0.95
C ARG A 322 17.91 -26.31 0.83
N TRP A 323 17.58 -26.72 -0.40
CA TRP A 323 16.24 -27.15 -0.78
C TRP A 323 15.75 -28.37 0.00
N ALA A 324 16.64 -29.34 0.26
CA ALA A 324 16.29 -30.53 0.99
C ALA A 324 15.94 -30.20 2.45
N GLU A 325 16.72 -29.34 3.10
CA GLU A 325 16.46 -28.90 4.47
C GLU A 325 15.23 -27.99 4.55
N ALA A 326 15.02 -27.12 3.56
CA ALA A 326 13.81 -26.30 3.44
C ALA A 326 12.57 -27.18 3.39
N LEU A 327 12.59 -28.23 2.54
CA LEU A 327 11.47 -29.14 2.38
C LEU A 327 11.10 -29.83 3.69
N VAL A 328 12.08 -30.32 4.46
CA VAL A 328 11.82 -30.95 5.77
C VAL A 328 11.10 -30.00 6.73
N VAL A 329 11.52 -28.73 6.79
CA VAL A 329 10.89 -27.73 7.66
C VAL A 329 9.47 -27.41 7.18
N LEU A 330 9.28 -27.24 5.87
CA LEU A 330 8.00 -26.88 5.27
C LEU A 330 6.97 -28.02 5.33
N ASP A 331 7.41 -29.27 5.18
CA ASP A 331 6.54 -30.45 5.35
C ASP A 331 6.06 -30.58 6.80
N ALA A 332 6.92 -30.31 7.79
CA ALA A 332 6.50 -30.27 9.18
C ALA A 332 5.49 -29.15 9.44
N MET A 333 5.76 -27.95 8.93
CA MET A 333 4.85 -26.81 9.08
C MET A 333 3.48 -27.07 8.45
N GLU A 334 3.38 -27.76 7.31
CA GLU A 334 2.06 -28.08 6.73
C GLU A 334 1.16 -28.87 7.68
N GLN A 335 1.73 -29.69 8.57
CA GLN A 335 0.96 -30.54 9.48
C GLN A 335 0.43 -29.79 10.70
N ASP A 336 1.19 -28.83 11.23
CA ASP A 336 0.95 -28.28 12.57
C ASP A 336 0.99 -26.75 12.69
N GLU A 337 1.28 -26.00 11.60
CA GLU A 337 1.43 -24.55 11.65
C GLU A 337 0.16 -23.83 11.19
N PRO A 338 -0.54 -23.10 12.08
CA PRO A 338 -1.72 -22.31 11.70
C PRO A 338 -1.46 -21.30 10.56
N LEU A 339 -0.25 -20.74 10.48
CA LEU A 339 0.12 -19.78 9.44
C LEU A 339 0.81 -20.42 8.22
N TYR A 340 0.71 -21.73 8.03
CA TYR A 340 1.37 -22.45 6.93
C TYR A 340 1.07 -21.86 5.55
N GLU A 341 -0.14 -21.31 5.33
CA GLU A 341 -0.54 -20.76 4.04
C GLU A 341 0.38 -19.63 3.55
N VAL A 342 1.02 -18.89 4.46
CA VAL A 342 2.04 -17.87 4.13
C VAL A 342 3.30 -18.49 3.49
N PHE A 343 3.55 -19.77 3.75
CA PHE A 343 4.72 -20.51 3.28
C PHE A 343 4.42 -21.43 2.09
N LEU A 344 3.16 -21.51 1.63
CA LEU A 344 2.77 -22.39 0.53
C LEU A 344 3.59 -22.11 -0.73
N GLU A 345 3.78 -20.83 -1.09
CA GLU A 345 4.59 -20.47 -2.25
C GLU A 345 6.04 -20.98 -2.13
N ALA A 346 6.69 -20.75 -0.98
CA ALA A 346 8.04 -21.24 -0.74
C ALA A 346 8.10 -22.77 -0.87
N HIS A 347 7.10 -23.47 -0.33
CA HIS A 347 7.01 -24.92 -0.40
C HIS A 347 6.94 -25.44 -1.83
N VAL A 348 6.04 -24.88 -2.63
CA VAL A 348 5.80 -25.33 -3.99
C VAL A 348 7.01 -25.00 -4.87
N ARG A 349 7.69 -23.86 -4.63
CA ARG A 349 8.97 -23.51 -5.28
C ARG A 349 10.10 -24.48 -4.89
N VAL A 350 10.22 -24.85 -3.62
CA VAL A 350 11.22 -25.83 -3.14
C VAL A 350 11.01 -27.19 -3.83
N LEU A 351 9.77 -27.67 -3.91
CA LEU A 351 9.43 -28.90 -4.64
C LEU A 351 9.82 -28.81 -6.12
N ALA A 352 9.51 -27.70 -6.79
CA ALA A 352 9.91 -27.48 -8.17
C ALA A 352 11.45 -27.45 -8.34
N ALA A 353 12.18 -26.83 -7.42
CA ALA A 353 13.64 -26.79 -7.42
C ALA A 353 14.27 -28.18 -7.24
N LEU A 354 13.60 -29.08 -6.54
CA LEU A 354 13.98 -30.49 -6.37
C LEU A 354 13.53 -31.40 -7.53
N GLY A 355 12.96 -30.82 -8.60
CA GLY A 355 12.44 -31.59 -9.75
C GLY A 355 11.09 -32.25 -9.51
N ARG A 356 10.43 -32.00 -8.38
CA ARG A 356 9.13 -32.58 -7.98
C ARG A 356 7.96 -31.69 -8.43
N ARG A 357 8.00 -31.26 -9.70
CA ARG A 357 7.07 -30.24 -10.26
C ARG A 357 5.62 -30.71 -10.33
N GLU A 358 5.38 -31.98 -10.62
CA GLU A 358 4.01 -32.54 -10.64
C GLU A 358 3.39 -32.57 -9.24
N GLU A 359 4.19 -32.85 -8.23
CA GLU A 359 3.73 -32.83 -6.84
C GLU A 359 3.45 -31.42 -6.35
N ALA A 360 4.33 -30.46 -6.72
CA ALA A 360 4.10 -29.04 -6.51
C ALA A 360 2.73 -28.60 -7.09
N LEU A 361 2.43 -28.98 -8.33
CA LEU A 361 1.13 -28.70 -8.97
C LEU A 361 -0.04 -29.32 -8.19
N ARG A 362 0.02 -30.61 -7.87
CA ARG A 362 -1.05 -31.30 -7.13
C ARG A 362 -1.30 -30.67 -5.76
N ARG A 363 -0.23 -30.32 -5.03
CA ARG A 363 -0.36 -29.72 -3.69
C ARG A 363 -0.99 -28.33 -3.77
N LEU A 364 -0.54 -27.52 -4.73
CA LEU A 364 -1.08 -26.18 -4.94
C LEU A 364 -2.55 -26.22 -5.39
N SER A 365 -2.90 -27.04 -6.39
CA SER A 365 -4.30 -27.14 -6.85
C SER A 365 -5.22 -27.66 -5.75
N LYS A 366 -4.81 -28.69 -5.00
CA LYS A 366 -5.56 -29.21 -3.86
C LYS A 366 -5.88 -28.11 -2.86
N ARG A 367 -4.88 -27.35 -2.42
CA ARG A 367 -5.04 -26.28 -1.42
C ARG A 367 -5.92 -25.13 -1.92
N LEU A 368 -5.74 -24.72 -3.18
CA LEU A 368 -6.50 -23.62 -3.77
C LEU A 368 -7.95 -24.00 -4.09
N LEU A 369 -8.19 -25.21 -4.62
CA LEU A 369 -9.50 -25.63 -5.11
C LEU A 369 -10.39 -26.29 -4.05
N GLU A 370 -9.84 -27.08 -3.12
CA GLU A 370 -10.65 -27.81 -2.12
C GLU A 370 -11.03 -26.96 -0.90
N THR A 371 -10.40 -25.79 -0.72
CA THR A 371 -10.74 -24.88 0.38
C THR A 371 -11.88 -23.95 -0.05
N GLU A 372 -13.11 -24.28 0.33
CA GLU A 372 -14.35 -23.59 -0.14
C GLU A 372 -14.40 -22.08 0.16
N ASN A 373 -13.73 -21.62 1.23
CA ASN A 373 -13.74 -20.20 1.65
C ASN A 373 -12.42 -19.45 1.40
N ARG A 374 -11.47 -20.05 0.65
CA ARG A 374 -10.23 -19.36 0.30
C ARG A 374 -10.45 -18.42 -0.88
N SER A 375 -10.08 -17.15 -0.69
CA SER A 375 -9.92 -16.21 -1.79
C SER A 375 -8.70 -16.64 -2.61
N ILE A 376 -8.89 -16.86 -3.91
CA ILE A 376 -7.80 -17.07 -4.87
C ILE A 376 -7.51 -15.71 -5.49
N ASP A 377 -6.25 -15.29 -5.47
CA ASP A 377 -5.83 -14.08 -6.17
C ASP A 377 -5.05 -14.39 -7.45
N GLY A 378 -4.68 -13.34 -8.19
CA GLY A 378 -3.92 -13.52 -9.43
C GLY A 378 -2.52 -14.09 -9.23
N ALA A 379 -1.89 -13.87 -8.06
CA ALA A 379 -0.55 -14.39 -7.79
C ALA A 379 -0.58 -15.91 -7.59
N ASP A 380 -1.61 -16.43 -6.93
CA ASP A 380 -1.86 -17.88 -6.83
C ASP A 380 -2.00 -18.52 -8.23
N VAL A 381 -2.81 -17.90 -9.09
CA VAL A 381 -3.02 -18.38 -10.48
C VAL A 381 -1.72 -18.31 -11.30
N LEU A 382 -0.95 -17.22 -11.14
CA LEU A 382 0.34 -17.06 -11.82
C LEU A 382 1.35 -18.11 -11.36
N LEU A 383 1.44 -18.39 -10.05
CA LEU A 383 2.32 -19.43 -9.54
C LEU A 383 1.95 -20.80 -10.13
N TYR A 384 0.66 -21.12 -10.17
CA TYR A 384 0.18 -22.35 -10.81
C TYR A 384 0.52 -22.40 -12.30
N ALA A 385 0.29 -21.32 -13.05
CA ALA A 385 0.62 -21.23 -14.48
C ALA A 385 2.13 -21.33 -14.74
N ARG A 386 2.98 -20.76 -13.87
CA ARG A 386 4.44 -20.92 -13.93
C ARG A 386 4.86 -22.37 -13.74
N LEU A 387 4.21 -23.09 -12.83
CA LEU A 387 4.43 -24.51 -12.60
C LEU A 387 3.83 -25.38 -13.70
N LEU A 388 2.84 -24.94 -14.46
CA LEU A 388 2.44 -25.63 -15.69
C LEU A 388 3.39 -25.35 -16.84
N GLY A 389 3.92 -24.12 -16.89
CA GLY A 389 4.82 -23.64 -17.92
C GLY A 389 4.12 -22.91 -19.07
N HIS A 390 2.80 -22.70 -18.97
CA HIS A 390 1.97 -22.02 -19.95
C HIS A 390 0.73 -21.42 -19.26
N SER A 391 0.13 -20.39 -19.86
CA SER A 391 -1.10 -19.76 -19.38
C SER A 391 -2.37 -20.37 -19.99
N THR A 392 -2.26 -21.03 -21.14
CA THR A 392 -3.37 -21.72 -21.82
C THR A 392 -2.85 -22.86 -22.69
N ARG A 393 -3.60 -23.97 -22.79
CA ARG A 393 -3.46 -24.93 -23.89
C ARG A 393 -4.82 -25.11 -24.57
N LYS A 394 -4.81 -25.26 -25.90
CA LYS A 394 -6.03 -25.59 -26.66
C LYS A 394 -6.56 -26.95 -26.19
N GLY A 395 -7.70 -26.96 -25.50
CA GLY A 395 -8.31 -28.15 -24.90
C GLY A 395 -8.07 -28.34 -23.39
N ASP A 396 -7.44 -27.38 -22.71
CA ASP A 396 -7.36 -27.39 -21.24
C ASP A 396 -8.76 -27.20 -20.65
N SER A 397 -9.35 -28.29 -20.15
CA SER A 397 -10.49 -28.29 -19.21
C SER A 397 -10.02 -28.56 -17.77
N GLY A 398 -8.74 -28.29 -17.51
CA GLY A 398 -8.04 -28.64 -16.26
C GLY A 398 -8.18 -27.63 -15.12
N ASP A 399 -7.48 -27.89 -14.02
CA ASP A 399 -7.54 -27.08 -12.79
C ASP A 399 -7.16 -25.60 -12.98
N LEU A 400 -6.33 -25.26 -13.97
CA LEU A 400 -6.00 -23.85 -14.28
C LEU A 400 -7.25 -23.04 -14.65
N GLU A 401 -8.15 -23.61 -15.45
CA GLU A 401 -9.40 -22.95 -15.86
C GLU A 401 -10.33 -22.70 -14.67
N LYS A 402 -10.40 -23.68 -13.75
CA LYS A 402 -11.15 -23.53 -12.49
C LYS A 402 -10.54 -22.42 -11.61
N LEU A 403 -9.22 -22.36 -11.54
CA LEU A 403 -8.50 -21.34 -10.78
C LEU A 403 -8.69 -19.94 -11.38
N ILE A 404 -8.64 -19.79 -12.71
CA ILE A 404 -8.95 -18.53 -13.41
C ILE A 404 -10.39 -18.12 -13.10
N ALA A 405 -11.36 -19.03 -13.25
CA ALA A 405 -12.77 -18.72 -12.98
C ALA A 405 -13.01 -18.30 -11.51
N ARG A 406 -12.37 -18.96 -10.53
CA ARG A 406 -12.50 -18.62 -9.11
C ARG A 406 -11.73 -17.35 -8.72
N GLY A 407 -10.55 -17.11 -9.29
CA GLY A 407 -9.71 -15.96 -8.97
C GLY A 407 -10.31 -14.62 -9.40
N MET A 408 -11.45 -14.65 -10.12
CA MET A 408 -11.95 -13.46 -10.79
C MET A 408 -12.87 -12.55 -9.98
N ASN A 409 -13.61 -13.02 -8.97
CA ASN A 409 -14.48 -12.16 -8.13
C ASN A 409 -15.20 -11.01 -8.90
N GLY A 410 -15.63 -11.24 -10.15
CA GLY A 410 -16.29 -10.22 -11.00
C GLY A 410 -15.39 -9.30 -11.85
N ARG A 411 -14.10 -9.59 -12.05
CA ARG A 411 -13.20 -8.88 -12.98
C ARG A 411 -13.22 -9.49 -14.39
N ASP A 412 -12.64 -8.75 -15.34
CA ASP A 412 -12.47 -9.16 -16.74
C ASP A 412 -11.44 -10.31 -16.86
N GLU A 413 -11.94 -11.51 -17.18
CA GLU A 413 -11.16 -12.73 -17.39
C GLU A 413 -10.09 -12.55 -18.48
N ASP A 414 -10.39 -11.78 -19.53
CA ASP A 414 -9.46 -11.55 -20.62
C ASP A 414 -8.25 -10.73 -20.16
N VAL A 415 -8.44 -9.79 -19.23
CA VAL A 415 -7.34 -9.03 -18.62
C VAL A 415 -6.45 -9.96 -17.78
N LEU A 416 -7.03 -10.85 -16.97
CA LEU A 416 -6.25 -11.82 -16.18
C LEU A 416 -5.44 -12.74 -17.10
N ARG A 417 -6.06 -13.30 -18.15
CA ARG A 417 -5.38 -14.18 -19.10
C ARG A 417 -4.25 -13.46 -19.82
N THR A 418 -4.50 -12.24 -20.29
CA THR A 418 -3.47 -11.42 -20.94
C THR A 418 -2.31 -11.12 -19.98
N TRP A 419 -2.61 -10.83 -18.71
CA TRP A 419 -1.59 -10.66 -17.68
C TRP A 419 -0.79 -11.93 -17.39
N LEU A 420 -1.41 -13.11 -17.34
CA LEU A 420 -0.70 -14.37 -17.21
C LEU A 420 0.25 -14.62 -18.40
N GLN A 421 -0.23 -14.41 -19.62
CA GLN A 421 0.57 -14.53 -20.84
C GLN A 421 1.79 -13.60 -20.84
N ALA A 422 1.58 -12.33 -20.49
CA ALA A 422 2.65 -11.35 -20.39
C ALA A 422 3.65 -11.70 -19.27
N SER A 423 3.16 -12.17 -18.12
CA SER A 423 3.99 -12.54 -16.97
C SER A 423 4.85 -13.79 -17.23
N LEU A 424 4.34 -14.75 -18.01
CA LEU A 424 5.10 -15.93 -18.46
C LEU A 424 6.01 -15.62 -19.66
N GLY A 425 5.84 -14.44 -20.26
CA GLY A 425 6.55 -14.00 -21.46
C GLY A 425 6.25 -14.87 -22.68
N GLU A 426 4.98 -15.25 -22.87
CA GLU A 426 4.54 -15.94 -24.09
C GLU A 426 4.82 -15.10 -25.34
N THR A 427 4.97 -15.76 -26.51
CA THR A 427 5.28 -15.05 -27.76
C THR A 427 4.06 -14.33 -28.31
N GLU A 428 2.88 -14.93 -28.14
CA GLU A 428 1.59 -14.39 -28.58
C GLU A 428 0.79 -13.96 -27.35
N VAL A 429 1.02 -12.74 -26.88
CA VAL A 429 0.18 -12.12 -25.86
C VAL A 429 -1.09 -11.60 -26.55
N ARG A 430 -2.26 -11.97 -26.02
CA ARG A 430 -3.56 -11.51 -26.52
C ARG A 430 -3.63 -9.98 -26.51
N ALA A 431 -4.43 -9.42 -27.41
CA ALA A 431 -4.77 -8.02 -27.33
C ALA A 431 -5.63 -7.78 -26.08
N LEU A 432 -5.33 -6.70 -25.35
CA LEU A 432 -6.19 -6.25 -24.27
C LEU A 432 -7.59 -5.90 -24.83
N PRO A 433 -8.66 -6.16 -24.07
CA PRO A 433 -10.01 -5.77 -24.47
C PRO A 433 -10.09 -4.28 -24.83
N PRO A 434 -10.77 -3.89 -25.92
CA PRO A 434 -10.78 -2.50 -26.41
C PRO A 434 -11.38 -1.52 -25.38
N ASP A 435 -12.28 -1.98 -24.51
CA ASP A 435 -12.94 -1.17 -23.49
C ASP A 435 -12.14 -1.10 -22.17
N SER A 436 -10.94 -1.68 -22.13
CA SER A 436 -10.07 -1.66 -20.94
C SER A 436 -9.64 -0.23 -20.60
N ALA A 437 -9.84 0.17 -19.35
CA ALA A 437 -9.40 1.49 -18.89
C ALA A 437 -7.86 1.62 -19.04
N PRO A 438 -7.34 2.63 -19.76
CA PRO A 438 -5.89 2.73 -20.03
C PRO A 438 -5.00 2.84 -18.79
N ASN A 439 -5.57 3.34 -17.69
CA ASN A 439 -4.90 3.53 -16.41
C ASN A 439 -5.21 2.41 -15.40
N ASP A 440 -5.91 1.34 -15.80
CA ASP A 440 -6.10 0.19 -14.93
C ASP A 440 -4.73 -0.42 -14.55
N PRO A 441 -4.42 -0.63 -13.26
CA PRO A 441 -3.17 -1.20 -12.81
C PRO A 441 -2.76 -2.52 -13.50
N ALA A 442 -3.71 -3.41 -13.78
CA ALA A 442 -3.46 -4.66 -14.48
C ALA A 442 -3.13 -4.44 -15.96
N VAL A 443 -3.82 -3.51 -16.61
CA VAL A 443 -3.56 -3.10 -18.01
C VAL A 443 -2.17 -2.49 -18.14
N VAL A 444 -1.80 -1.59 -17.23
CA VAL A 444 -0.46 -0.99 -17.20
C VAL A 444 0.62 -2.06 -16.97
N ALA A 445 0.41 -2.98 -16.03
CA ALA A 445 1.34 -4.08 -15.78
C ALA A 445 1.52 -4.99 -17.01
N VAL A 446 0.43 -5.34 -17.71
CA VAL A 446 0.50 -6.08 -18.99
C VAL A 446 1.37 -5.36 -20.01
N ARG A 447 1.19 -4.04 -20.16
CA ARG A 447 1.98 -3.23 -21.09
C ARG A 447 3.45 -3.23 -20.71
N ILE A 448 3.77 -3.05 -19.43
CA ILE A 448 5.16 -3.09 -18.92
C ILE A 448 5.80 -4.45 -19.19
N LEU A 449 5.14 -5.56 -18.82
CA LEU A 449 5.67 -6.92 -18.99
C LEU A 449 5.85 -7.28 -20.47
N THR A 450 4.90 -6.89 -21.33
CA THR A 450 4.99 -7.09 -22.78
C THR A 450 6.13 -6.27 -23.39
N ALA A 451 6.33 -5.04 -22.93
CA ALA A 451 7.44 -4.21 -23.36
C ALA A 451 8.79 -4.73 -22.85
N LEU A 452 8.85 -5.18 -21.60
CA LEU A 452 10.03 -5.82 -20.99
C LEU A 452 10.51 -7.02 -21.81
N ALA A 453 9.59 -7.83 -22.34
CA ALA A 453 9.94 -8.96 -23.20
C ALA A 453 10.73 -8.55 -24.47
N LYS A 454 10.66 -7.27 -24.88
CA LYS A 454 11.43 -6.69 -26.01
C LYS A 454 12.75 -6.06 -25.56
N GLY A 455 12.86 -5.63 -24.31
CA GLY A 455 14.06 -5.00 -23.73
C GLY A 455 13.71 -3.98 -22.65
N PRO A 456 14.68 -3.61 -21.78
CA PRO A 456 14.47 -2.62 -20.73
C PRO A 456 14.14 -1.22 -21.29
N GLU A 457 14.68 -0.84 -22.44
CA GLU A 457 14.44 0.46 -23.08
C GLU A 457 12.98 0.61 -23.53
N ALA A 458 12.34 -0.47 -23.97
CA ALA A 458 10.93 -0.47 -24.35
C ALA A 458 10.00 -0.31 -23.12
N ALA A 459 10.42 -0.82 -21.96
CA ALA A 459 9.65 -0.73 -20.72
C ALA A 459 9.82 0.62 -20.01
N ALA A 460 10.97 1.28 -20.15
CA ALA A 460 11.29 2.54 -19.49
C ALA A 460 10.19 3.63 -19.55
N PRO A 461 9.65 4.02 -20.72
CA PRO A 461 8.64 5.09 -20.78
C PRO A 461 7.31 4.71 -20.10
N LEU A 462 6.95 3.43 -20.12
CA LEU A 462 5.76 2.93 -19.42
C LEU A 462 6.00 2.94 -17.91
N TYR A 463 7.20 2.54 -17.48
CA TYR A 463 7.57 2.51 -16.08
C TYR A 463 7.63 3.92 -15.46
N ALA A 464 8.12 4.91 -16.22
CA ALA A 464 8.21 6.30 -15.78
C ALA A 464 6.84 6.92 -15.45
N THR A 465 5.77 6.47 -16.11
CA THR A 465 4.41 6.99 -15.93
C THR A 465 3.50 6.07 -15.10
N ALA A 466 3.95 4.84 -14.79
CA ALA A 466 3.18 3.88 -14.03
C ALA A 466 3.01 4.26 -12.55
N THR A 467 1.88 3.84 -11.98
CA THR A 467 1.52 4.12 -10.59
C THR A 467 1.91 2.95 -9.69
N VAL A 468 1.94 3.18 -8.37
CA VAL A 468 2.32 2.13 -7.41
C VAL A 468 1.38 0.94 -7.44
N ALA A 469 0.10 1.17 -7.72
CA ALA A 469 -0.85 0.08 -7.89
C ALA A 469 -0.46 -0.84 -9.07
N SER A 470 0.07 -0.28 -10.16
CA SER A 470 0.53 -1.07 -11.32
C SER A 470 1.72 -1.97 -10.96
N PHE A 471 2.65 -1.47 -10.14
CA PHE A 471 3.87 -2.17 -9.76
C PHE A 471 3.62 -3.47 -8.98
N SER A 472 2.59 -3.47 -8.11
CA SER A 472 2.15 -4.69 -7.40
C SER A 472 1.79 -5.87 -8.32
N ARG A 473 1.51 -5.59 -9.60
CA ARG A 473 1.15 -6.59 -10.62
C ARG A 473 2.29 -6.92 -11.58
N VAL A 474 3.40 -6.17 -11.55
CA VAL A 474 4.59 -6.46 -12.36
C VAL A 474 5.40 -7.60 -11.73
N GLY A 475 5.47 -7.62 -10.39
CA GLY A 475 6.14 -8.66 -9.61
C GLY A 475 7.63 -8.40 -9.42
N THR A 476 8.15 -8.82 -8.26
CA THR A 476 9.50 -8.45 -7.78
C THR A 476 10.62 -8.85 -8.73
N GLU A 477 10.51 -10.01 -9.39
CA GLU A 477 11.47 -10.49 -10.39
C GLU A 477 11.63 -9.52 -11.58
N ALA A 478 10.52 -9.00 -12.13
CA ALA A 478 10.57 -8.03 -13.23
C ALA A 478 11.05 -6.65 -12.73
N GLU A 479 10.62 -6.24 -11.54
CA GLU A 479 10.97 -4.94 -10.99
C GLU A 479 12.46 -4.84 -10.67
N ILE A 480 13.06 -5.85 -10.04
CA ILE A 480 14.50 -5.85 -9.78
C ILE A 480 15.31 -5.95 -11.08
N LEU A 481 14.83 -6.71 -12.08
CA LEU A 481 15.46 -6.78 -13.40
C LEU A 481 15.47 -5.40 -14.06
N LEU A 482 14.34 -4.69 -14.05
CA LEU A 482 14.23 -3.34 -14.60
C LEU A 482 15.05 -2.33 -13.81
N ALA A 483 14.95 -2.32 -12.47
CA ALA A 483 15.73 -1.42 -11.63
C ALA A 483 17.23 -1.55 -11.87
N ALA A 484 17.72 -2.80 -11.93
CA ALA A 484 19.13 -3.09 -12.20
C ALA A 484 19.55 -2.71 -13.62
N GLU A 485 18.71 -2.97 -14.64
CA GLU A 485 19.00 -2.56 -16.02
C GLU A 485 18.99 -1.04 -16.20
N PHE A 486 18.07 -0.32 -15.56
CA PHE A 486 18.05 1.15 -15.59
C PHE A 486 19.32 1.72 -14.96
N GLU A 487 19.77 1.18 -13.83
CA GLU A 487 21.04 1.57 -13.21
C GLU A 487 22.23 1.25 -14.14
N ARG A 488 22.25 0.06 -14.76
CA ARG A 488 23.29 -0.32 -15.73
C ARG A 488 23.33 0.61 -16.94
N LEU A 489 22.18 1.13 -17.37
CA LEU A 489 22.03 2.07 -18.48
C LEU A 489 22.25 3.54 -18.08
N GLY A 490 22.49 3.82 -16.80
CA GLY A 490 22.79 5.16 -16.29
C GLY A 490 21.56 5.99 -15.88
N ASP A 491 20.37 5.40 -15.79
CA ASP A 491 19.16 6.06 -15.28
C ASP A 491 18.91 5.67 -13.81
N SER A 492 19.77 6.18 -12.92
CA SER A 492 19.68 5.91 -11.48
C SER A 492 18.37 6.41 -10.85
N ALA A 493 17.75 7.44 -11.43
CA ALA A 493 16.48 7.97 -10.92
C ALA A 493 15.33 6.99 -11.17
N LEU A 494 15.23 6.46 -12.39
CA LEU A 494 14.24 5.44 -12.72
C LEU A 494 14.54 4.12 -12.01
N ALA A 495 15.81 3.76 -11.85
CA ALA A 495 16.23 2.60 -11.07
C ALA A 495 15.80 2.68 -9.60
N ALA A 496 16.03 3.82 -8.94
CA ALA A 496 15.61 4.04 -7.56
C ALA A 496 14.09 3.98 -7.41
N ARG A 497 13.34 4.56 -8.37
CA ARG A 497 11.87 4.47 -8.40
C ARG A 497 11.39 3.02 -8.53
N ALA A 498 11.98 2.25 -9.45
CA ALA A 498 11.63 0.85 -9.67
C ALA A 498 11.94 -0.04 -8.46
N LEU A 499 13.07 0.22 -7.79
CA LEU A 499 13.39 -0.49 -6.57
C LEU A 499 12.41 -0.14 -5.44
N ALA A 500 12.08 1.15 -5.27
CA ALA A 500 11.19 1.61 -4.21
C ALA A 500 9.78 0.99 -4.31
N SER A 501 9.28 0.79 -5.53
CA SER A 501 7.98 0.17 -5.76
C SER A 501 7.95 -1.35 -5.54
N SER A 502 9.08 -2.03 -5.70
CA SER A 502 9.14 -3.50 -5.58
C SER A 502 8.85 -4.06 -4.19
N GLY A 503 8.96 -3.21 -3.17
CA GLY A 503 8.85 -3.64 -1.77
C GLY A 503 9.97 -4.58 -1.31
N LEU A 504 11.04 -4.78 -2.09
CA LEU A 504 12.15 -5.64 -1.72
C LEU A 504 12.90 -5.12 -0.47
N GLU A 505 13.45 -6.06 0.31
CA GLU A 505 14.36 -5.74 1.42
C GLU A 505 15.79 -5.54 0.91
N LEU A 506 15.94 -4.59 -0.01
CA LEU A 506 17.19 -4.24 -0.68
C LEU A 506 17.31 -2.71 -0.72
N SER A 507 18.46 -2.17 -0.32
CA SER A 507 18.73 -0.74 -0.48
C SER A 507 19.19 -0.41 -1.90
N PHE A 508 19.00 0.85 -2.32
CA PHE A 508 19.47 1.30 -3.63
C PHE A 508 20.99 1.21 -3.76
N GLU A 509 21.73 1.45 -2.68
CA GLU A 509 23.18 1.30 -2.64
C GLU A 509 23.60 -0.15 -2.88
N GLU A 510 22.94 -1.13 -2.25
CA GLU A 510 23.22 -2.54 -2.47
C GLU A 510 22.92 -3.00 -3.91
N LEU A 511 21.82 -2.51 -4.49
CA LEU A 511 21.49 -2.74 -5.90
C LEU A 511 22.61 -2.20 -6.80
N ARG A 512 22.98 -0.94 -6.62
CA ARG A 512 24.02 -0.25 -7.39
C ARG A 512 25.37 -0.96 -7.26
N ASP A 513 25.77 -1.31 -6.05
CA ASP A 513 27.03 -2.00 -5.77
C ASP A 513 27.07 -3.38 -6.43
N ALA A 514 25.95 -4.11 -6.45
CA ALA A 514 25.85 -5.39 -7.14
C ALA A 514 25.94 -5.21 -8.66
N VAL A 515 25.21 -4.25 -9.23
CA VAL A 515 25.25 -3.93 -10.67
C VAL A 515 26.66 -3.56 -11.11
N HIS A 516 27.35 -2.70 -10.35
CA HIS A 516 28.71 -2.24 -10.65
C HIS A 516 29.82 -3.16 -10.13
N GLY A 517 29.47 -4.28 -9.49
CA GLY A 517 30.41 -5.32 -9.07
C GLY A 517 31.29 -4.95 -7.85
N ALA A 518 30.92 -3.91 -7.11
CA ALA A 518 31.47 -3.63 -5.79
C ALA A 518 30.97 -4.63 -4.73
N ARG A 519 29.84 -5.31 -5.01
CA ARG A 519 29.25 -6.35 -4.19
C ARG A 519 28.87 -7.57 -5.04
N THR A 520 28.95 -8.77 -4.47
CA THR A 520 28.48 -10.00 -5.13
C THR A 520 26.97 -10.19 -4.92
N VAL A 521 26.28 -10.74 -5.92
CA VAL A 521 24.83 -11.03 -5.83
C VAL A 521 24.55 -12.04 -4.71
N GLU A 522 25.46 -12.98 -4.48
CA GLU A 522 25.36 -14.02 -3.46
C GLU A 522 25.35 -13.45 -2.04
N SER A 523 25.95 -12.28 -1.82
CA SER A 523 25.92 -11.60 -0.51
C SER A 523 24.58 -10.93 -0.18
N LEU A 524 23.66 -10.86 -1.15
CA LEU A 524 22.32 -10.29 -0.97
C LEU A 524 21.36 -11.35 -0.42
N ASP A 525 21.52 -11.69 0.86
CA ASP A 525 20.82 -12.78 1.54
C ASP A 525 19.30 -12.60 1.66
N THR A 526 18.77 -11.42 1.37
CA THR A 526 17.32 -11.13 1.38
C THR A 526 16.63 -11.49 0.09
N LEU A 527 17.37 -11.60 -1.00
CA LEU A 527 16.80 -11.89 -2.31
C LEU A 527 16.51 -13.38 -2.45
N ASP A 528 15.38 -13.68 -3.08
CA ASP A 528 15.07 -15.02 -3.54
C ASP A 528 15.86 -15.40 -4.81
N GLU A 529 15.67 -16.62 -5.28
CA GLU A 529 16.41 -17.13 -6.43
C GLU A 529 16.10 -16.44 -7.76
N ASN A 530 14.85 -16.04 -7.97
CA ASN A 530 14.44 -15.37 -9.20
C ASN A 530 14.98 -13.94 -9.21
N GLU A 531 14.96 -13.29 -8.05
CA GLU A 531 15.53 -11.95 -7.83
C GLU A 531 17.06 -11.96 -8.00
N LYS A 532 17.75 -12.97 -7.47
CA LYS A 532 19.18 -13.18 -7.73
C LYS A 532 19.45 -13.47 -9.20
N ALA A 533 18.63 -14.28 -9.86
CA ALA A 533 18.76 -14.56 -11.29
C ALA A 533 18.65 -13.31 -12.15
N ALA A 534 17.73 -12.40 -11.80
CA ALA A 534 17.61 -11.10 -12.44
C ALA A 534 18.90 -10.27 -12.31
N LEU A 535 19.46 -10.15 -11.10
CA LEU A 535 20.72 -9.44 -10.91
C LEU A 535 21.90 -10.10 -11.64
N HIS A 536 22.00 -11.43 -11.61
CA HIS A 536 23.01 -12.15 -12.36
C HIS A 536 22.91 -11.88 -13.86
N LEU A 537 21.71 -11.79 -14.41
CA LEU A 537 21.49 -11.44 -15.82
C LEU A 537 22.01 -10.03 -16.12
N VAL A 538 21.70 -9.03 -15.28
CA VAL A 538 22.19 -7.65 -15.47
C VAL A 538 23.71 -7.57 -15.35
N VAL A 539 24.29 -8.25 -14.35
CA VAL A 539 25.75 -8.34 -14.18
C VAL A 539 26.40 -9.00 -15.40
N ALA A 540 25.80 -10.07 -15.94
CA ALA A 540 26.28 -10.73 -17.15
C ALA A 540 26.28 -9.79 -18.35
N ARG A 541 25.18 -9.04 -18.54
CA ARG A 541 25.01 -8.06 -19.62
C ARG A 541 26.01 -6.92 -19.52
N ARG A 542 26.27 -6.40 -18.32
CA ARG A 542 27.33 -5.40 -18.07
C ARG A 542 28.71 -5.95 -18.44
N LEU A 543 29.04 -7.15 -17.98
CA LEU A 543 30.34 -7.79 -18.25
C LEU A 543 30.54 -8.05 -19.75
N ALA A 544 29.48 -8.43 -20.46
CA ALA A 544 29.49 -8.57 -21.92
C ALA A 544 29.76 -7.22 -22.60
N ALA A 545 29.06 -6.16 -22.18
CA ALA A 545 29.26 -4.80 -22.68
C ALA A 545 30.69 -4.26 -22.42
N SER A 546 31.37 -4.75 -21.38
CA SER A 546 32.77 -4.39 -21.09
C SER A 546 33.81 -5.34 -21.73
N GLY A 547 33.38 -6.34 -22.51
CA GLY A 547 34.26 -7.34 -23.14
C GLY A 547 34.80 -8.43 -22.21
N ALA A 548 34.29 -8.55 -20.97
CA ALA A 548 34.69 -9.56 -19.99
C ALA A 548 33.96 -10.91 -20.20
N ASN A 549 34.02 -11.45 -21.42
CA ASN A 549 33.16 -12.54 -21.89
C ASN A 549 33.16 -13.79 -20.98
N ALA A 550 34.31 -14.26 -20.50
CA ALA A 550 34.37 -15.45 -19.63
C ALA A 550 33.64 -15.26 -18.29
N ASN A 551 33.65 -14.03 -17.75
CA ASN A 551 32.90 -13.71 -16.53
C ASN A 551 31.42 -13.49 -16.85
N ALA A 552 31.09 -12.93 -18.01
CA ALA A 552 29.72 -12.81 -18.49
C ALA A 552 29.07 -14.19 -18.65
N ASP A 553 29.76 -15.18 -19.24
CA ASP A 553 29.26 -16.54 -19.42
C ASP A 553 28.92 -17.23 -18.10
N LYS A 554 29.78 -17.06 -17.08
CA LYS A 554 29.53 -17.56 -15.73
C LYS A 554 28.29 -16.91 -15.11
N ALA A 555 28.15 -15.59 -15.22
CA ALA A 555 26.99 -14.87 -14.71
C ALA A 555 25.69 -15.27 -15.45
N TYR A 556 25.74 -15.48 -16.77
CA TYR A 556 24.62 -16.03 -17.55
C TYR A 556 24.24 -17.44 -17.10
N ALA A 557 25.21 -18.30 -16.77
CA ALA A 557 24.94 -19.63 -16.25
C ALA A 557 24.22 -19.58 -14.90
N LEU A 558 24.63 -18.69 -13.99
CA LEU A 558 23.96 -18.46 -12.71
C LEU A 558 22.53 -17.92 -12.89
N ALA A 559 22.33 -16.99 -13.82
CA ALA A 559 20.99 -16.50 -14.16
C ALA A 559 20.07 -17.62 -14.66
N ARG A 560 20.55 -18.49 -15.56
CA ARG A 560 19.79 -19.66 -16.04
C ARG A 560 19.50 -20.66 -14.93
N GLN A 561 20.43 -20.83 -13.98
CA GLN A 561 20.25 -21.76 -12.87
C GLN A 561 19.14 -21.31 -11.90
N GLY A 562 18.99 -20.00 -11.69
CA GLY A 562 17.94 -19.42 -10.85
C GLY A 562 16.58 -19.30 -11.56
N ALA A 563 16.57 -18.93 -12.85
CA ALA A 563 15.35 -18.78 -13.65
C ALA A 563 14.77 -20.12 -14.13
N ARG A 564 14.36 -20.99 -13.20
CA ARG A 564 13.89 -22.37 -13.48
C ARG A 564 12.43 -22.47 -13.94
N LEU A 565 11.63 -21.47 -13.63
CA LEU A 565 10.24 -21.36 -14.05
C LEU A 565 10.12 -20.25 -15.10
N PRO A 566 9.13 -20.31 -16.00
CA PRO A 566 8.89 -19.22 -16.93
C PRO A 566 8.57 -17.91 -16.20
N GLY A 567 9.07 -16.81 -16.75
CA GLY A 567 8.99 -15.51 -16.11
C GLY A 567 9.89 -14.49 -16.81
N PRO A 568 9.88 -13.23 -16.32
CA PRO A 568 10.65 -12.12 -16.87
C PRO A 568 12.12 -12.44 -17.17
N VAL A 569 12.85 -13.09 -16.25
CA VAL A 569 14.27 -13.40 -16.45
C VAL A 569 14.47 -14.48 -17.51
N ALA A 570 13.65 -15.53 -17.49
CA ALA A 570 13.68 -16.58 -18.50
C ALA A 570 13.39 -16.03 -19.91
N THR A 571 12.43 -15.12 -20.02
CA THR A 571 12.10 -14.42 -21.27
C THR A 571 13.24 -13.52 -21.73
N ALA A 572 13.83 -12.74 -20.84
CA ALA A 572 14.96 -11.88 -21.15
C ALA A 572 16.19 -12.69 -21.61
N LEU A 573 16.50 -13.80 -20.94
CA LEU A 573 17.56 -14.73 -21.34
C LEU A 573 17.36 -15.30 -22.74
N ALA A 574 16.11 -15.51 -23.15
CA ALA A 574 15.77 -16.08 -24.45
C ALA A 574 15.70 -15.04 -25.58
N ARG A 575 15.28 -13.80 -25.28
CA ARG A 575 14.90 -12.80 -26.30
C ARG A 575 15.84 -11.60 -26.39
N TRP A 576 16.49 -11.21 -25.30
CA TRP A 576 17.30 -10.00 -25.32
C TRP A 576 18.64 -10.24 -26.01
N PRO A 577 19.06 -9.31 -26.88
CA PRO A 577 20.39 -9.40 -27.47
C PRO A 577 21.46 -9.25 -26.38
N VAL A 578 22.55 -10.02 -26.51
CA VAL A 578 23.74 -9.85 -25.67
C VAL A 578 24.39 -8.51 -26.03
N PRO A 579 24.67 -7.62 -25.06
CA PRO A 579 25.35 -6.36 -25.33
C PRO A 579 26.73 -6.60 -25.94
N VAL A 580 27.07 -5.79 -26.95
CA VAL A 580 28.35 -5.87 -27.64
C VAL A 580 29.32 -4.86 -27.03
N ALA A 581 30.60 -5.22 -26.91
CA ALA A 581 31.62 -4.32 -26.37
C ALA A 581 31.77 -3.07 -27.25
N SER A 582 31.75 -1.88 -26.64
CA SER A 582 31.79 -0.58 -27.35
C SER A 582 33.04 -0.35 -28.22
N GLY A 583 34.02 -1.26 -28.21
CA GLY A 583 35.23 -1.23 -29.04
C GLY A 583 35.25 -2.19 -30.23
N SER A 584 34.21 -3.00 -30.47
CA SER A 584 34.20 -4.00 -31.55
C SER A 584 33.56 -3.52 -32.86
N VAL A 585 33.20 -2.24 -32.99
CA VAL A 585 32.89 -1.63 -34.29
C VAL A 585 34.21 -1.28 -34.98
N VAL A 586 34.89 -2.32 -35.50
CA VAL A 586 36.01 -2.15 -36.42
C VAL A 586 35.43 -1.75 -37.78
N GLY A 587 35.62 -0.49 -38.15
CA GLY A 587 35.67 0.02 -39.52
C GLY A 587 34.64 -0.53 -40.51
N VAL A 588 33.48 0.11 -40.60
CA VAL A 588 32.83 0.30 -41.91
C VAL A 588 33.08 1.75 -42.27
N GLY A 589 34.08 1.95 -43.13
CA GLY A 589 34.39 3.25 -43.71
C GLY A 589 33.19 3.81 -44.44
N THR A 590 32.88 5.07 -44.15
CA THR A 590 32.06 5.94 -44.98
C THR A 590 32.71 6.12 -46.36
N PRO A 591 31.97 5.96 -47.47
CA PRO A 591 31.98 6.96 -48.53
C PRO A 591 31.20 8.21 -48.11
#